data_AF-A0A3B9RU50-F1
#
_entry.id   AF-A0A3B9RU50-F1
#
_cell.length_a   1.000
_cell.length_b   1.000
_cell.length_c   1.000
_cell.angle_alpha   90.00
_cell.angle_beta   90.00
_cell.angle_gamma   90.00
#
_symmetry.space_group_name_H-M   'P 1'
#
loop_
_entity.id
_entity.type
_entity.pdbx_description
1 polymer ?
#
loop_
_entity_poly.entity_id
_entity_poly.type
_entity_poly.pdbx_seq_one_letter_code
_entity_poly.pdbx_strand_id
1 'polypeptide(L)'
;MNILTDPVFNDLAPLIYPATTKGFGRNFQATDLPPIDVILISHNHRDHVDEQSLKALINKAQNEGKSLPQLLVPVGDEDFFTGLGFTDVKAFEWHEEITLKSQSQQPITFCSTPADHRSGRHGYDSHKSLVMGWTISPKNRDEILYFAGDTARISDVRMQALALDIYQLYQRKKMLGEGALPKLINMEPGGPNYTRKDMQPTHQSAVDSIVSSFRLAIALNAVSMAHRGETPELAADKWLDKTATVFMHHNKYELGPDRFNENVFIYTRLLSYLQMNDEQLQQHLEKQQEKSKKWSLFHRRKDFIIDGVYELRQLAAQIWPEEDDQTRNNKIVAFLKAKIHFPLINEKLSSEDCFKFQLGEQSTIMPDTFFTDKHSTRKRKGAKEAVVVVDIDADINLS
;
A
#
# COMPACT_ATOMS: atom_id res chain seq x y z
N MET A 1 13.43 17.98 1.18
CA MET A 1 13.39 17.23 2.44
C MET A 1 13.42 15.77 2.05
N ASN A 2 14.34 15.00 2.62
CA ASN A 2 14.46 13.58 2.40
C ASN A 2 13.83 12.86 3.59
N ILE A 3 12.77 12.09 3.31
CA ILE A 3 11.97 11.38 4.30
C ILE A 3 12.19 9.87 4.09
N LEU A 4 12.40 9.14 5.16
CA LEU A 4 12.59 7.69 5.13
C LEU A 4 11.54 7.03 6.04
N THR A 5 10.88 5.99 5.55
CA THR A 5 9.87 5.22 6.30
C THR A 5 10.46 3.86 6.66
N ASP A 6 10.26 3.39 7.89
CA ASP A 6 10.52 2.02 8.35
C ASP A 6 11.84 1.40 7.82
N PRO A 7 13.01 1.96 8.18
CA PRO A 7 14.28 1.63 7.54
C PRO A 7 14.79 0.23 7.90
N VAL A 8 14.95 -0.63 6.89
CA VAL A 8 15.56 -1.97 7.00
C VAL A 8 16.50 -2.25 5.82
N PHE A 9 17.80 -2.28 6.10
CA PHE A 9 18.87 -2.62 5.14
C PHE A 9 19.49 -3.99 5.40
N ASN A 10 19.43 -4.48 6.65
CA ASN A 10 20.12 -5.70 7.06
C ASN A 10 19.25 -6.95 6.98
N ASP A 11 19.91 -8.09 7.22
CA ASP A 11 19.24 -9.36 7.32
C ASP A 11 18.47 -9.50 8.64
N LEU A 12 17.15 -9.58 8.55
CA LEU A 12 16.25 -9.69 9.70
C LEU A 12 16.38 -11.07 10.34
N ALA A 13 17.34 -11.19 11.27
CA ALA A 13 17.52 -12.32 12.18
C ALA A 13 17.32 -13.71 11.54
N PRO A 14 18.31 -14.21 10.76
CA PRO A 14 18.25 -15.51 10.10
C PRO A 14 18.03 -16.72 11.05
N LEU A 15 18.23 -16.53 12.36
CA LEU A 15 18.00 -17.56 13.39
C LEU A 15 16.52 -17.69 13.80
N ILE A 16 15.74 -16.60 13.71
CA ILE A 16 14.31 -16.54 14.09
C ILE A 16 13.42 -16.70 12.84
N TYR A 17 13.90 -16.20 11.70
CA TYR A 17 13.31 -16.41 10.38
C TYR A 17 14.24 -17.31 9.54
N PRO A 18 14.27 -18.63 9.81
CA PRO A 18 15.20 -19.58 9.16
C PRO A 18 14.97 -19.73 7.65
N ALA A 19 13.86 -19.20 7.12
CA ALA A 19 13.69 -18.97 5.69
C ALA A 19 14.58 -17.80 5.28
N THR A 20 15.86 -18.13 5.09
CA THR A 20 16.95 -17.28 4.60
C THR A 20 16.43 -16.03 3.90
N THR A 21 16.33 -14.97 4.68
CA THR A 21 15.98 -13.62 4.29
C THR A 21 17.05 -12.99 3.40
N LYS A 22 17.92 -13.78 2.74
CA LYS A 22 18.83 -13.34 1.65
C LYS A 22 17.99 -12.79 0.49
N GLY A 23 17.47 -11.58 0.66
CA GLY A 23 16.59 -10.93 -0.27
C GLY A 23 17.35 -10.64 -1.57
N PHE A 24 16.74 -11.01 -2.69
CA PHE A 24 17.08 -10.38 -3.97
C PHE A 24 16.91 -8.87 -3.81
N GLY A 25 17.92 -8.09 -4.21
CA GLY A 25 17.83 -6.62 -4.26
C GLY A 25 18.42 -5.85 -3.08
N ARG A 26 19.04 -6.52 -2.09
CA ARG A 26 19.76 -5.88 -0.97
C ARG A 26 21.13 -5.29 -1.33
N ASN A 27 21.24 -4.65 -2.49
CA ASN A 27 22.44 -3.89 -2.85
C ASN A 27 22.40 -2.44 -2.34
N PHE A 28 21.43 -2.10 -1.48
CA PHE A 28 21.22 -0.75 -0.98
C PHE A 28 21.61 -0.67 0.50
N GLN A 29 22.59 0.17 0.80
CA GLN A 29 23.09 0.44 2.15
C GLN A 29 22.67 1.84 2.60
N ALA A 30 22.73 2.10 3.91
CA ALA A 30 22.51 3.44 4.45
C ALA A 30 23.39 4.49 3.77
N THR A 31 24.62 4.11 3.39
CA THR A 31 25.59 4.98 2.69
C THR A 31 25.15 5.41 1.30
N ASP A 32 24.25 4.66 0.66
CA ASP A 32 23.76 4.97 -0.69
C ASP A 32 22.61 5.99 -0.68
N LEU A 33 22.06 6.30 0.51
CA LEU A 33 21.01 7.28 0.68
C LEU A 33 21.54 8.73 0.70
N PRO A 34 20.77 9.69 0.20
CA PRO A 34 21.03 11.09 0.50
C PRO A 34 20.88 11.34 2.02
N PRO A 35 21.38 12.47 2.56
CA PRO A 35 21.15 12.84 3.96
C PRO A 35 19.66 12.81 4.29
N ILE A 36 19.28 12.11 5.35
CA ILE A 36 17.88 11.95 5.77
C ILE A 36 17.54 13.07 6.76
N ASP A 37 16.44 13.78 6.52
CA ASP A 37 15.97 14.84 7.41
C ASP A 37 14.98 14.30 8.46
N VAL A 38 14.09 13.38 8.05
CA VAL A 38 13.02 12.82 8.89
C VAL A 38 12.90 11.32 8.68
N ILE A 39 12.75 10.57 9.76
CA ILE A 39 12.37 9.15 9.74
C ILE A 39 10.96 9.01 10.31
N LEU A 40 10.07 8.34 9.56
CA LEU A 40 8.73 7.99 10.00
C LEU A 40 8.70 6.51 10.37
N ILE A 41 8.22 6.21 11.58
CA ILE A 41 8.06 4.84 12.05
C ILE A 41 6.57 4.54 12.13
N SER A 42 6.11 3.48 11.47
CA SER A 42 4.72 3.02 11.57
C SER A 42 4.46 2.23 12.86
N HIS A 43 5.36 1.32 13.19
CA HIS A 43 5.35 0.49 14.40
C HIS A 43 6.70 -0.19 14.62
N ASN A 44 6.87 -0.79 15.80
CA ASN A 44 8.17 -1.27 16.25
C ASN A 44 8.54 -2.70 15.85
N HIS A 45 7.80 -3.39 14.98
CA HIS A 45 8.18 -4.74 14.55
C HIS A 45 9.56 -4.75 13.88
N ARG A 46 10.25 -5.89 13.98
CA ARG A 46 11.64 -6.01 13.51
C ARG A 46 11.79 -5.78 12.01
N ASP A 47 10.79 -6.16 11.22
CA ASP A 47 10.76 -5.95 9.77
C ASP A 47 10.42 -4.51 9.34
N HIS A 48 10.17 -3.63 10.30
CA HIS A 48 9.98 -2.19 10.11
C HIS A 48 11.03 -1.35 10.83
N VAL A 49 11.64 -1.90 11.89
CA VAL A 49 12.59 -1.21 12.76
C VAL A 49 13.78 -2.12 13.04
N ASP A 50 14.78 -2.05 12.17
CA ASP A 50 16.06 -2.74 12.33
C ASP A 50 17.09 -1.84 13.02
N GLU A 51 17.57 -2.28 14.19
CA GLU A 51 18.53 -1.52 15.00
C GLU A 51 19.85 -1.28 14.28
N GLN A 52 20.30 -2.24 13.49
CA GLN A 52 21.55 -2.11 12.74
C GLN A 52 21.41 -1.06 11.64
N SER A 53 20.24 -1.01 10.98
CA SER A 53 19.93 -0.01 9.96
C SER A 53 19.88 1.39 10.56
N LEU A 54 19.23 1.54 11.70
CA LEU A 54 19.16 2.82 12.41
C LEU A 54 20.53 3.30 12.89
N LYS A 55 21.35 2.41 13.47
CA LYS A 55 22.73 2.73 13.86
C LYS A 55 23.58 3.11 12.65
N ALA A 56 23.40 2.44 11.51
CA ALA A 56 24.10 2.81 10.28
C ALA A 56 23.74 4.22 9.79
N LEU A 57 22.47 4.63 9.92
CA LEU A 57 22.02 6.00 9.61
C LEU A 57 22.63 7.04 10.55
N ILE A 58 22.68 6.76 11.86
CA ILE A 58 23.34 7.60 12.87
C ILE A 58 24.82 7.78 12.52
N ASN A 59 25.53 6.67 12.32
CA ASN A 59 26.96 6.67 12.00
C ASN A 59 27.23 7.44 10.71
N LYS A 60 26.40 7.26 9.67
CA LYS A 60 26.53 8.01 8.41
C LYS A 60 26.40 9.51 8.64
N ALA A 61 25.33 9.95 9.33
CA ALA A 61 25.12 11.37 9.60
C ALA A 61 26.29 11.99 10.38
N GLN A 62 26.79 11.29 11.41
CA GLN A 62 27.95 11.72 12.19
C GLN A 62 29.23 11.80 11.34
N ASN A 63 29.52 10.76 10.54
CA ASN A 63 30.69 10.73 9.66
C ASN A 63 30.67 11.84 8.61
N GLU A 64 29.49 12.25 8.16
CA GLU A 64 29.30 13.33 7.18
C GLU A 64 29.15 14.72 7.83
N GLY A 65 29.26 14.83 9.16
CA GLY A 65 29.07 16.07 9.91
C GLY A 65 27.66 16.66 9.75
N LYS A 66 26.66 15.81 9.55
CA LYS A 66 25.24 16.18 9.40
C LYS A 66 24.49 15.98 10.71
N SER A 67 23.42 16.74 10.89
CA SER A 67 22.46 16.51 11.96
C SER A 67 21.82 15.13 11.82
N LEU A 68 21.51 14.50 12.96
CA LEU A 68 20.70 13.29 12.97
C LEU A 68 19.28 13.61 12.46
N PRO A 69 18.63 12.65 11.76
CA PRO A 69 17.24 12.83 11.35
C PRO A 69 16.33 12.94 12.58
N GLN A 70 15.27 13.74 12.45
CA GLN A 70 14.19 13.76 13.44
C GLN A 70 13.34 12.48 13.27
N LEU A 71 13.00 11.83 14.36
CA LEU A 71 12.17 10.63 14.37
C LEU A 71 10.74 10.99 14.77
N LEU A 72 9.78 10.65 13.92
CA LEU A 72 8.36 10.67 14.24
C LEU A 72 7.90 9.23 14.45
N VAL A 73 7.48 8.92 15.68
CA VAL A 73 7.26 7.54 16.14
C VAL A 73 5.91 7.41 16.85
N PRO A 74 5.39 6.18 16.99
CA PRO A 74 4.24 5.94 17.86
C PRO A 74 4.57 6.20 19.33
N VAL A 75 3.58 6.68 20.09
CA VAL A 75 3.69 6.72 21.56
C VAL A 75 3.98 5.33 22.13
N GLY A 76 4.94 5.26 23.06
CA GLY A 76 5.43 4.04 23.69
C GLY A 76 6.76 3.51 23.13
N ASP A 77 7.30 4.09 22.06
CA ASP A 77 8.59 3.69 21.45
C ASP A 77 9.75 4.69 21.69
N GLU A 78 9.51 5.80 22.39
CA GLU A 78 10.46 6.91 22.54
C GLU A 78 11.76 6.48 23.22
N ASP A 79 11.64 5.73 24.31
CA ASP A 79 12.78 5.26 25.11
C ASP A 79 13.68 4.33 24.30
N PHE A 80 13.08 3.53 23.41
CA PHE A 80 13.83 2.65 22.53
C PHE A 80 14.71 3.47 21.55
N PHE A 81 14.12 4.46 20.87
CA PHE A 81 14.86 5.26 19.89
C PHE A 81 15.88 6.23 20.51
N THR A 82 15.54 6.84 21.64
CA THR A 82 16.51 7.67 22.40
C THR A 82 17.65 6.80 22.94
N GLY A 83 17.37 5.58 23.42
CA GLY A 83 18.37 4.60 23.82
C GLY A 83 19.31 4.16 22.69
N LEU A 84 18.89 4.25 21.42
CA LEU A 84 19.75 4.01 20.25
C LEU A 84 20.67 5.18 19.91
N GLY A 85 20.47 6.36 20.49
CA GLY A 85 21.27 7.56 20.28
C GLY A 85 20.62 8.64 19.41
N PHE A 86 19.33 8.51 19.07
CA PHE A 86 18.61 9.63 18.46
C PHE A 86 18.30 10.70 19.50
N THR A 87 18.57 11.96 19.15
CA THR A 87 18.42 13.10 20.06
C THR A 87 17.13 13.89 19.86
N ASP A 88 16.40 13.63 18.77
CA ASP A 88 15.14 14.30 18.44
C ASP A 88 14.10 13.26 18.03
N VAL A 89 13.38 12.75 19.04
CA VAL A 89 12.31 11.76 18.90
C VAL A 89 11.00 12.42 19.33
N LYS A 90 9.98 12.33 18.48
CA LYS A 90 8.64 12.85 18.72
C LYS A 90 7.66 11.69 18.64
N ALA A 91 6.99 11.42 19.76
CA ALA A 91 5.91 10.45 19.82
C ALA A 91 4.57 11.09 19.48
N PHE A 92 3.69 10.28 18.88
CA PHE A 92 2.38 10.70 18.44
C PHE A 92 1.31 9.69 18.89
N GLU A 93 0.14 10.21 19.25
CA GLU A 93 -1.13 9.48 19.18
C GLU A 93 -1.71 9.61 17.76
N TRP A 94 -2.81 8.91 17.44
CA TRP A 94 -3.46 9.08 16.13
C TRP A 94 -4.06 10.48 15.98
N HIS A 95 -4.06 10.98 14.74
CA HIS A 95 -4.60 12.28 14.33
C HIS A 95 -3.79 13.49 14.84
N GLU A 96 -2.62 13.26 15.43
CA GLU A 96 -1.71 14.31 15.82
C GLU A 96 -0.84 14.75 14.64
N GLU A 97 -0.57 16.05 14.59
CA GLU A 97 0.13 16.66 13.47
C GLU A 97 1.41 17.38 13.91
N ILE A 98 2.38 17.40 13.00
CA ILE A 98 3.55 18.28 13.10
C ILE A 98 3.84 18.90 11.74
N THR A 99 4.16 20.19 11.73
CA THR A 99 4.68 20.86 10.53
C THR A 99 6.17 21.13 10.68
N LEU A 100 6.96 20.51 9.81
CA LEU A 100 8.40 20.68 9.74
C LEU A 100 8.77 21.51 8.51
N LYS A 101 9.94 22.14 8.53
CA LYS A 101 10.45 22.91 7.39
C LYS A 101 11.58 22.15 6.71
N SER A 102 11.57 22.11 5.38
CA SER A 102 12.71 21.64 4.61
C SER A 102 13.91 22.58 4.77
N GLN A 103 15.09 22.15 4.28
CA GLN A 103 16.26 23.01 4.15
C GLN A 103 15.96 24.28 3.32
N SER A 104 15.07 24.19 2.33
CA SER A 104 14.56 25.33 1.54
C SER A 104 13.41 26.10 2.21
N GLN A 105 13.21 25.94 3.52
CA GLN A 105 12.18 26.58 4.35
C GLN A 105 10.73 26.29 3.91
N GLN A 106 10.52 25.23 3.12
CA GLN A 106 9.20 24.83 2.65
C GLN A 106 8.52 23.98 3.73
N PRO A 107 7.31 24.33 4.20
CA PRO A 107 6.64 23.58 5.24
C PRO A 107 6.02 22.29 4.69
N ILE A 108 6.17 21.21 5.45
CA ILE A 108 5.61 19.88 5.19
C ILE A 108 4.88 19.45 6.47
N THR A 109 3.60 19.14 6.34
CA THR A 109 2.77 18.65 7.46
C THR A 109 2.77 17.13 7.44
N PHE A 110 3.02 16.53 8.60
CA PHE A 110 2.89 15.11 8.87
C PHE A 110 1.70 14.94 9.82
N CYS A 111 0.82 13.98 9.53
CA CYS A 111 -0.27 13.61 10.44
C CYS A 111 -0.24 12.09 10.65
N SER A 112 -0.23 11.65 11.90
CA SER A 112 -0.34 10.23 12.23
C SER A 112 -1.76 9.73 11.96
N THR A 113 -1.89 8.52 11.42
CA THR A 113 -3.21 7.97 11.04
C THR A 113 -3.48 6.60 11.65
N PRO A 114 -4.76 6.21 11.81
CA PRO A 114 -5.09 4.92 12.40
C PRO A 114 -4.56 3.73 11.61
N ALA A 115 -4.09 2.71 12.33
CA ALA A 115 -3.73 1.40 11.78
C ALA A 115 -4.25 0.29 12.69
N ASP A 116 -4.67 -0.83 12.12
CA ASP A 116 -5.12 -2.02 12.84
C ASP A 116 -4.02 -3.10 12.82
N HIS A 117 -3.08 -3.01 13.76
CA HIS A 117 -1.98 -3.96 13.86
C HIS A 117 -1.55 -4.17 15.32
N ARG A 118 -0.53 -5.00 15.51
CA ARG A 118 0.08 -5.26 16.81
C ARG A 118 1.47 -4.60 16.86
N SER A 119 1.85 -4.14 18.04
CA SER A 119 3.23 -3.76 18.35
C SER A 119 3.91 -4.83 19.21
N GLY A 120 5.23 -4.83 19.20
CA GLY A 120 6.11 -5.65 20.05
C GLY A 120 7.34 -6.17 19.30
N ARG A 121 8.53 -5.98 19.87
CA ARG A 121 9.81 -6.49 19.35
C ARG A 121 10.20 -7.84 19.94
N HIS A 122 9.61 -8.16 21.09
CA HIS A 122 9.90 -9.27 21.96
C HIS A 122 8.60 -9.98 22.37
N GLY A 123 8.72 -11.14 23.02
CA GLY A 123 7.54 -11.88 23.50
C GLY A 123 6.75 -11.17 24.62
N TYR A 124 7.32 -10.14 25.25
CA TYR A 124 6.80 -9.53 26.48
C TYR A 124 6.51 -8.02 26.38
N ASP A 125 6.76 -7.39 25.23
CA ASP A 125 6.53 -5.96 24.97
C ASP A 125 5.37 -5.71 24.02
N SER A 126 4.53 -6.73 23.85
CA SER A 126 3.36 -6.65 22.99
C SER A 126 2.38 -5.56 23.43
N HIS A 127 1.86 -4.81 22.45
CA HIS A 127 0.84 -3.77 22.65
C HIS A 127 1.26 -2.67 23.64
N LYS A 128 2.58 -2.50 23.86
CA LYS A 128 3.12 -1.43 24.73
C LYS A 128 3.35 -0.11 24.00
N SER A 129 3.34 -0.13 22.67
CA SER A 129 3.34 1.07 21.82
C SER A 129 2.20 1.06 20.82
N LEU A 130 1.86 2.23 20.29
CA LEU A 130 0.83 2.38 19.27
C LEU A 130 1.34 1.87 17.89
N VAL A 131 0.41 1.64 16.96
CA VAL A 131 0.71 1.37 15.54
C VAL A 131 -0.05 2.40 14.71
N MET A 132 0.59 2.98 13.69
CA MET A 132 -0.01 4.04 12.89
C MET A 132 0.47 4.04 11.45
N GLY A 133 -0.29 4.71 10.59
CA GLY A 133 0.21 5.24 9.33
C GLY A 133 0.61 6.72 9.46
N TRP A 134 1.00 7.31 8.34
CA TRP A 134 1.38 8.71 8.23
C TRP A 134 0.83 9.33 6.96
N THR A 135 0.23 10.50 7.04
CA THR A 135 0.06 11.36 5.85
C THR A 135 1.16 12.41 5.80
N ILE A 136 1.60 12.74 4.59
CA ILE A 136 2.67 13.69 4.33
C ILE A 136 2.15 14.68 3.28
N SER A 137 2.00 15.93 3.68
CA SER A 137 1.49 17.01 2.82
C SER A 137 2.49 18.16 2.78
N PRO A 138 3.33 18.20 1.73
CA PRO A 138 4.10 19.39 1.40
C PRO A 138 3.13 20.53 1.10
N LYS A 139 3.27 21.65 1.81
CA LYS A 139 2.35 22.78 1.64
C LYS A 139 2.41 23.35 0.23
N ASN A 140 3.60 23.34 -0.38
CA ASN A 140 3.91 23.97 -1.67
C ASN A 140 3.89 23.00 -2.87
N ARG A 141 3.20 21.88 -2.73
CA ARG A 141 2.94 20.93 -3.82
C ARG A 141 1.51 20.40 -3.78
N ASP A 142 1.07 19.80 -4.87
CA ASP A 142 -0.32 19.34 -5.01
C ASP A 142 -0.55 17.96 -4.39
N GLU A 143 0.50 17.23 -4.01
CA GLU A 143 0.37 15.87 -3.53
C GLU A 143 0.11 15.77 -2.02
N ILE A 144 -0.66 14.75 -1.63
CA ILE A 144 -0.74 14.22 -0.28
C ILE A 144 -0.38 12.74 -0.36
N LEU A 145 0.65 12.34 0.37
CA LEU A 145 1.03 10.94 0.45
C LEU A 145 0.39 10.34 1.70
N TYR A 146 -0.09 9.11 1.60
CA TYR A 146 -0.53 8.31 2.73
C TYR A 146 0.33 7.05 2.80
N PHE A 147 1.13 6.92 3.84
CA PHE A 147 1.90 5.72 4.17
C PHE A 147 1.15 4.93 5.23
N ALA A 148 0.57 3.78 4.87
CA ALA A 148 -0.32 3.04 5.77
C ALA A 148 0.41 2.27 6.90
N GLY A 149 1.73 2.04 6.78
CA GLY A 149 2.42 1.07 7.61
C GLY A 149 1.92 -0.36 7.34
N ASP A 150 2.06 -1.26 8.32
CA ASP A 150 1.29 -2.51 8.33
C ASP A 150 -0.03 -2.29 9.06
N THR A 151 -1.12 -2.70 8.42
CA THR A 151 -2.47 -2.59 8.96
C THR A 151 -3.35 -3.71 8.44
N ALA A 152 -4.28 -4.16 9.27
CA ALA A 152 -5.47 -4.84 8.81
C ALA A 152 -6.34 -3.88 8.01
N ARG A 153 -7.39 -4.44 7.42
CA ARG A 153 -8.44 -3.63 6.83
C ARG A 153 -9.08 -2.75 7.91
N ILE A 154 -8.87 -1.44 7.82
CA ILE A 154 -9.43 -0.49 8.78
C ILE A 154 -10.96 -0.42 8.66
N SER A 155 -11.65 -0.21 9.79
CA SER A 155 -13.11 -0.02 9.83
C SER A 155 -13.58 1.22 9.09
N ASP A 156 -14.87 1.31 8.76
CA ASP A 156 -15.43 2.51 8.09
C ASP A 156 -15.29 3.78 8.93
N VAL A 157 -15.39 3.66 10.26
CA VAL A 157 -15.17 4.79 11.18
C VAL A 157 -13.74 5.31 11.08
N ARG A 158 -12.75 4.41 11.04
CA ARG A 158 -11.34 4.81 10.87
C ARG A 158 -11.04 5.32 9.47
N MET A 159 -11.69 4.77 8.45
CA MET A 159 -11.61 5.29 7.08
C MET A 159 -12.16 6.71 6.99
N GLN A 160 -13.28 7.01 7.66
CA GLN A 160 -13.82 8.37 7.76
C GLN A 160 -12.89 9.31 8.51
N ALA A 161 -12.23 8.84 9.58
CA ALA A 161 -11.25 9.64 10.30
C ALA A 161 -10.02 9.96 9.43
N LEU A 162 -9.46 8.96 8.72
CA LEU A 162 -8.41 9.16 7.73
C LEU A 162 -8.82 10.16 6.64
N ALA A 163 -10.05 10.03 6.13
CA ALA A 163 -10.59 10.96 5.14
C ALA A 163 -10.69 12.38 5.69
N LEU A 164 -11.06 12.55 6.96
CA LEU A 164 -11.10 13.85 7.63
C LEU A 164 -9.71 14.48 7.72
N ASP A 165 -8.69 13.71 8.12
CA ASP A 165 -7.30 14.19 8.20
C ASP A 165 -6.80 14.65 6.82
N ILE A 166 -7.01 13.82 5.79
CA ILE A 166 -6.64 14.16 4.40
C ILE A 166 -7.42 15.38 3.90
N TYR A 167 -8.71 15.48 4.21
CA TYR A 167 -9.54 16.62 3.81
C TYR A 167 -9.07 17.92 4.48
N GLN A 168 -8.69 17.88 5.75
CA GLN A 168 -8.11 19.04 6.43
C GLN A 168 -6.79 19.47 5.81
N LEU A 169 -5.92 18.53 5.44
CA LEU A 169 -4.68 18.82 4.72
C LEU A 169 -4.97 19.42 3.34
N TYR A 170 -5.97 18.91 2.63
CA TYR A 170 -6.46 19.47 1.37
C TYR A 170 -6.92 20.93 1.54
N GLN A 171 -7.74 21.26 2.54
CA GLN A 171 -8.21 22.64 2.78
C GLN A 171 -7.06 23.63 3.03
N ARG A 172 -5.88 23.15 3.45
CA ARG A 172 -4.69 23.99 3.69
C ARG A 172 -3.85 24.22 2.44
N LYS A 173 -4.10 23.51 1.33
CA LYS A 173 -3.39 23.65 0.04
C LYS A 173 -3.91 24.84 -0.78
N LYS A 174 -3.58 26.05 -0.32
CA LYS A 174 -4.04 27.32 -0.93
C LYS A 174 -3.60 27.57 -2.38
N MET A 175 -2.66 26.80 -2.92
CA MET A 175 -2.28 26.89 -4.34
C MET A 175 -3.26 26.18 -5.27
N LEU A 176 -4.03 25.23 -4.75
CA LEU A 176 -4.98 24.50 -5.57
C LEU A 176 -6.07 25.49 -5.94
N GLY A 177 -6.36 25.60 -7.24
CA GLY A 177 -7.48 26.38 -7.73
C GLY A 177 -8.80 25.87 -7.14
N GLU A 178 -9.83 26.70 -7.22
CA GLU A 178 -11.17 26.30 -6.79
C GLU A 178 -11.61 25.01 -7.52
N GLY A 179 -12.11 24.04 -6.77
CA GLY A 179 -12.50 22.71 -7.29
C GLY A 179 -11.33 21.79 -7.68
N ALA A 180 -10.07 22.23 -7.61
CA ALA A 180 -8.92 21.38 -7.88
C ALA A 180 -8.63 20.47 -6.68
N LEU A 181 -8.53 19.16 -6.96
CA LEU A 181 -8.22 18.14 -5.97
C LEU A 181 -6.71 17.80 -5.93
N PRO A 182 -6.15 17.49 -4.75
CA PRO A 182 -4.76 17.09 -4.61
C PRO A 182 -4.55 15.71 -5.24
N LYS A 183 -3.32 15.42 -5.66
CA LYS A 183 -2.92 14.06 -6.02
C LYS A 183 -2.74 13.24 -4.73
N LEU A 184 -3.54 12.20 -4.54
CA LEU A 184 -3.45 11.29 -3.41
C LEU A 184 -2.60 10.07 -3.80
N ILE A 185 -1.49 9.86 -3.10
CA ILE A 185 -0.61 8.71 -3.34
C ILE A 185 -0.66 7.81 -2.10
N ASN A 186 -1.39 6.71 -2.21
CA ASN A 186 -1.57 5.74 -1.14
C ASN A 186 -0.50 4.66 -1.25
N MET A 187 0.42 4.64 -0.30
CA MET A 187 1.41 3.59 -0.13
C MET A 187 0.82 2.56 0.84
N GLU A 188 0.39 1.43 0.30
CA GLU A 188 -0.46 0.45 1.01
C GLU A 188 0.23 -0.94 1.04
N PRO A 189 0.26 -1.64 2.18
CA PRO A 189 0.85 -2.99 2.26
C PRO A 189 -0.03 -3.98 1.51
N GLY A 190 0.53 -4.73 0.55
CA GLY A 190 -0.24 -5.66 -0.28
C GLY A 190 -0.36 -7.09 0.25
N GLY A 191 -0.12 -7.34 1.53
CA GLY A 191 -0.17 -8.69 2.07
C GLY A 191 0.35 -8.80 3.51
N PRO A 192 0.47 -10.04 4.04
CA PRO A 192 0.46 -11.31 3.30
C PRO A 192 -0.94 -11.80 2.89
N ASN A 193 -0.99 -12.49 1.76
CA ASN A 193 -2.26 -12.91 1.13
C ASN A 193 -2.66 -14.36 1.44
N TYR A 194 -1.83 -15.09 2.17
CA TYR A 194 -2.09 -16.45 2.61
C TYR A 194 -2.51 -16.51 4.07
N THR A 195 -3.05 -17.66 4.48
CA THR A 195 -3.60 -17.85 5.83
C THR A 195 -4.51 -16.68 6.23
N ARG A 196 -5.36 -16.21 5.29
CA ARG A 196 -6.13 -14.96 5.45
C ARG A 196 -6.96 -14.93 6.72
N LYS A 197 -7.52 -16.07 7.14
CA LYS A 197 -8.27 -16.16 8.40
C LYS A 197 -7.43 -15.74 9.61
N ASP A 198 -6.14 -16.09 9.62
CA ASP A 198 -5.22 -15.81 10.72
C ASP A 198 -4.58 -14.42 10.59
N MET A 199 -4.37 -13.97 9.35
CA MET A 199 -3.73 -12.67 9.07
C MET A 199 -4.71 -11.51 9.04
N GLN A 200 -6.00 -11.72 8.76
CA GLN A 200 -7.02 -10.67 8.62
C GLN A 200 -7.11 -9.71 9.81
N PRO A 201 -6.95 -10.13 11.08
CA PRO A 201 -6.99 -9.20 12.22
C PRO A 201 -5.80 -8.24 12.29
N THR A 202 -4.72 -8.50 11.56
CA THR A 202 -3.47 -7.71 11.64
C THR A 202 -2.99 -7.20 10.29
N HIS A 203 -3.37 -7.82 9.17
CA HIS A 203 -2.88 -7.46 7.84
C HIS A 203 -3.98 -7.49 6.81
N GLN A 204 -4.02 -6.47 5.97
CA GLN A 204 -4.84 -6.42 4.79
C GLN A 204 -4.25 -7.30 3.67
N SER A 205 -5.08 -7.72 2.72
CA SER A 205 -4.63 -8.37 1.49
C SER A 205 -4.35 -7.33 0.39
N ALA A 206 -3.74 -7.76 -0.72
CA ALA A 206 -3.59 -6.92 -1.91
C ALA A 206 -4.94 -6.39 -2.44
N VAL A 207 -6.01 -7.17 -2.28
CA VAL A 207 -7.36 -6.77 -2.68
C VAL A 207 -7.92 -5.72 -1.73
N ASP A 208 -7.70 -5.87 -0.42
CA ASP A 208 -8.09 -4.88 0.58
C ASP A 208 -7.40 -3.52 0.34
N SER A 209 -6.11 -3.52 -0.04
CA SER A 209 -5.39 -2.29 -0.41
C SER A 209 -6.01 -1.58 -1.61
N ILE A 210 -6.44 -2.34 -2.61
CA ILE A 210 -7.11 -1.81 -3.80
C ILE A 210 -8.48 -1.22 -3.40
N VAL A 211 -9.26 -1.98 -2.62
CA VAL A 211 -10.56 -1.56 -2.10
C VAL A 211 -10.45 -0.31 -1.23
N SER A 212 -9.35 -0.16 -0.48
CA SER A 212 -9.06 1.02 0.35
C SER A 212 -9.20 2.33 -0.42
N SER A 213 -8.72 2.38 -1.68
CA SER A 213 -8.85 3.58 -2.52
C SER A 213 -10.30 3.98 -2.82
N PHE A 214 -11.17 3.01 -3.09
CA PHE A 214 -12.59 3.27 -3.34
C PHE A 214 -13.31 3.71 -2.07
N ARG A 215 -13.02 3.05 -0.95
CA ARG A 215 -13.57 3.42 0.37
C ARG A 215 -13.13 4.81 0.80
N LEU A 216 -11.86 5.15 0.59
CA LEU A 216 -11.32 6.46 0.90
C LEU A 216 -11.99 7.54 0.05
N ALA A 217 -12.18 7.31 -1.25
CA ALA A 217 -12.85 8.26 -2.13
C ALA A 217 -14.31 8.53 -1.71
N ILE A 218 -15.05 7.48 -1.32
CA ILE A 218 -16.41 7.61 -0.77
C ILE A 218 -16.39 8.37 0.56
N ALA A 219 -15.45 8.05 1.45
CA ALA A 219 -15.33 8.73 2.74
C ALA A 219 -14.95 10.22 2.58
N LEU A 220 -14.06 10.55 1.64
CA LEU A 220 -13.69 11.93 1.30
C LEU A 220 -14.86 12.72 0.74
N ASN A 221 -15.68 12.09 -0.11
CA ASN A 221 -16.94 12.68 -0.58
C ASN A 221 -17.92 12.92 0.58
N ALA A 222 -18.08 11.96 1.49
CA ALA A 222 -18.96 12.13 2.66
C ALA A 222 -18.49 13.28 3.57
N VAL A 223 -17.17 13.37 3.82
CA VAL A 223 -16.58 14.46 4.60
C VAL A 223 -16.72 15.81 3.88
N SER A 224 -16.49 15.87 2.57
CA SER A 224 -16.64 17.11 1.79
C SER A 224 -18.09 17.59 1.78
N MET A 225 -19.04 16.67 1.57
CA MET A 225 -20.48 16.94 1.62
C MET A 225 -20.92 17.45 2.99
N ALA A 226 -20.43 16.86 4.08
CA ALA A 226 -20.74 17.33 5.42
C ALA A 226 -20.22 18.76 5.69
N HIS A 227 -19.10 19.15 5.06
CA HIS A 227 -18.53 20.49 5.22
C HIS A 227 -19.17 21.55 4.32
N ARG A 228 -19.42 21.24 3.04
CA ARG A 228 -19.79 22.22 2.00
C ARG A 228 -21.14 21.96 1.32
N GLY A 229 -21.85 20.88 1.68
CA GLY A 229 -22.99 20.39 0.93
C GLY A 229 -22.58 19.67 -0.36
N GLU A 230 -23.56 19.27 -1.16
CA GLU A 230 -23.31 18.62 -2.46
C GLU A 230 -22.44 19.50 -3.36
N THR A 231 -21.27 18.98 -3.72
CA THR A 231 -20.29 19.65 -4.58
C THR A 231 -19.78 18.66 -5.62
N PRO A 232 -20.24 18.76 -6.89
CA PRO A 232 -19.85 17.82 -7.95
C PRO A 232 -18.33 17.70 -8.16
N GLU A 233 -17.59 18.78 -7.89
CA GLU A 233 -16.13 18.83 -8.00
C GLU A 233 -15.40 17.99 -6.94
N LEU A 234 -16.08 17.69 -5.82
CA LEU A 234 -15.56 16.92 -4.69
C LEU A 234 -16.27 15.57 -4.55
N ALA A 235 -16.95 15.12 -5.60
CA ALA A 235 -17.63 13.83 -5.65
C ALA A 235 -16.62 12.66 -5.57
N ALA A 236 -17.12 11.48 -5.20
CA ALA A 236 -16.28 10.31 -4.96
C ALA A 236 -15.48 9.88 -6.21
N ASP A 237 -16.05 10.01 -7.40
CA ASP A 237 -15.35 9.72 -8.66
C ASP A 237 -14.17 10.67 -8.88
N LYS A 238 -14.32 11.96 -8.52
CA LYS A 238 -13.25 12.96 -8.62
C LYS A 238 -12.09 12.68 -7.67
N TRP A 239 -12.40 12.27 -6.43
CA TRP A 239 -11.37 11.82 -5.49
C TRP A 239 -10.66 10.55 -5.96
N LEU A 240 -11.42 9.59 -6.50
CA LEU A 240 -10.86 8.35 -7.02
C LEU A 240 -9.93 8.61 -8.21
N ASP A 241 -10.32 9.47 -9.15
CA ASP A 241 -9.50 9.85 -10.32
C ASP A 241 -8.15 10.48 -9.92
N LYS A 242 -8.10 11.12 -8.75
CA LYS A 242 -6.90 11.75 -8.18
C LYS A 242 -6.13 10.85 -7.22
N THR A 243 -6.53 9.58 -7.10
CA THR A 243 -5.87 8.61 -6.24
C THR A 243 -5.02 7.63 -7.05
N ALA A 244 -3.81 7.33 -6.56
CA ALA A 244 -2.97 6.24 -7.02
C ALA A 244 -2.55 5.38 -5.83
N THR A 245 -2.52 4.07 -6.00
CA THR A 245 -1.99 3.13 -4.99
C THR A 245 -0.64 2.62 -5.43
N VAL A 246 0.35 2.73 -4.54
CA VAL A 246 1.68 2.15 -4.69
C VAL A 246 1.78 1.01 -3.69
N PHE A 247 1.93 -0.22 -4.17
CA PHE A 247 2.05 -1.38 -3.29
C PHE A 247 3.38 -1.36 -2.53
N MET A 248 3.27 -1.46 -1.21
CA MET A 248 4.38 -1.79 -0.33
C MET A 248 4.39 -3.29 -0.03
N HIS A 249 5.52 -3.78 0.49
CA HIS A 249 5.72 -5.20 0.82
C HIS A 249 5.51 -6.16 -0.37
N HIS A 250 5.70 -5.65 -1.59
CA HIS A 250 5.34 -6.34 -2.82
C HIS A 250 6.26 -7.55 -3.17
N ASN A 251 7.50 -7.52 -2.70
CA ASN A 251 8.53 -8.53 -3.00
C ASN A 251 8.97 -9.28 -1.73
N LYS A 252 8.00 -9.74 -0.93
CA LYS A 252 8.27 -10.49 0.32
C LYS A 252 8.58 -11.97 0.02
N TYR A 253 9.62 -12.49 0.68
CA TYR A 253 9.86 -13.93 0.78
C TYR A 253 8.89 -14.54 1.79
N GLU A 254 8.17 -15.59 1.40
CA GLU A 254 7.30 -16.35 2.31
C GLU A 254 7.85 -17.77 2.50
N LEU A 255 7.47 -18.42 3.61
CA LEU A 255 7.72 -19.85 3.84
C LEU A 255 7.11 -20.68 2.69
N GLY A 256 7.94 -21.16 1.76
CA GLY A 256 7.54 -21.93 0.59
C GLY A 256 8.30 -21.52 -0.68
N PRO A 257 7.93 -22.05 -1.87
CA PRO A 257 8.56 -21.66 -3.12
C PRO A 257 8.37 -20.16 -3.38
N ASP A 258 9.47 -19.46 -3.65
CA ASP A 258 9.58 -18.03 -3.93
C ASP A 258 8.36 -17.48 -4.68
N ARG A 259 7.61 -16.58 -4.04
CA ARG A 259 6.43 -15.91 -4.63
C ARG A 259 6.69 -14.42 -4.88
N PHE A 260 7.84 -14.11 -5.46
CA PHE A 260 8.03 -12.79 -6.08
C PHE A 260 6.86 -12.51 -7.03
N ASN A 261 6.26 -11.33 -6.91
CA ASN A 261 5.09 -10.87 -7.69
C ASN A 261 3.74 -11.46 -7.25
N GLU A 262 3.58 -11.86 -5.98
CA GLU A 262 2.31 -12.40 -5.52
C GLU A 262 1.14 -11.41 -5.65
N ASN A 263 1.35 -10.15 -5.28
CA ASN A 263 0.31 -9.14 -5.43
C ASN A 263 -0.02 -8.94 -6.92
N VAL A 264 0.95 -9.10 -7.84
CA VAL A 264 0.66 -9.04 -9.29
C VAL A 264 -0.20 -10.24 -9.71
N PHE A 265 0.05 -11.44 -9.17
CA PHE A 265 -0.80 -12.60 -9.42
C PHE A 265 -2.24 -12.33 -8.98
N ILE A 266 -2.43 -11.84 -7.76
CA ILE A 266 -3.75 -11.54 -7.19
C ILE A 266 -4.44 -10.44 -7.99
N TYR A 267 -3.72 -9.36 -8.28
CA TYR A 267 -4.20 -8.26 -9.11
C TYR A 267 -4.67 -8.72 -10.49
N THR A 268 -3.90 -9.55 -11.20
CA THR A 268 -4.33 -10.06 -12.51
C THR A 268 -5.56 -10.98 -12.38
N ARG A 269 -5.66 -11.76 -11.29
CA ARG A 269 -6.86 -12.57 -11.04
C ARG A 269 -8.07 -11.70 -10.76
N LEU A 270 -7.91 -10.63 -9.98
CA LEU A 270 -8.96 -9.65 -9.72
C LEU A 270 -9.46 -9.01 -11.02
N LEU A 271 -8.56 -8.56 -11.90
CA LEU A 271 -8.91 -8.03 -13.23
C LEU A 271 -9.71 -9.03 -14.06
N SER A 272 -9.30 -10.30 -14.08
CA SER A 272 -10.02 -11.35 -14.81
C SER A 272 -11.40 -11.61 -14.22
N TYR A 273 -11.54 -11.63 -12.90
CA TYR A 273 -12.81 -11.87 -12.23
C TYR A 273 -13.79 -10.69 -12.37
N LEU A 274 -13.30 -9.45 -12.46
CA LEU A 274 -14.15 -8.28 -12.72
C LEU A 274 -14.86 -8.34 -14.09
N GLN A 275 -14.31 -9.11 -15.05
CA GLN A 275 -14.90 -9.33 -16.38
C GLN A 275 -15.89 -10.49 -16.43
N MET A 276 -16.02 -11.27 -15.35
CA MET A 276 -16.92 -12.42 -15.29
C MET A 276 -18.32 -12.03 -14.80
N ASN A 277 -19.35 -12.72 -15.27
CA ASN A 277 -20.68 -12.61 -14.68
C ASN A 277 -20.78 -13.40 -13.36
N ASP A 278 -21.88 -13.22 -12.63
CA ASP A 278 -22.05 -13.83 -11.30
C ASP A 278 -22.11 -15.36 -11.34
N GLU A 279 -22.65 -15.96 -12.40
CA GLU A 279 -22.68 -17.41 -12.57
C GLU A 279 -21.26 -17.97 -12.72
N GLN A 280 -20.43 -17.33 -13.55
CA GLN A 280 -19.03 -17.69 -13.74
C GLN A 280 -18.23 -17.54 -12.43
N LEU A 281 -18.45 -16.45 -11.68
CA LEU A 281 -17.81 -16.24 -10.38
C LEU A 281 -18.21 -17.33 -9.37
N GLN A 282 -19.50 -17.68 -9.33
CA GLN A 282 -20.01 -18.74 -8.47
C GLN A 282 -19.40 -20.10 -8.79
N GLN A 283 -19.32 -20.47 -10.08
CA GLN A 283 -18.64 -21.69 -10.51
C GLN A 283 -17.16 -21.69 -10.11
N HIS A 284 -16.49 -20.54 -10.17
CA HIS A 284 -15.11 -20.40 -9.72
C HIS A 284 -14.97 -20.58 -8.20
N LEU A 285 -15.88 -20.00 -7.42
CA LEU A 285 -15.93 -20.13 -5.96
C LEU A 285 -16.11 -21.60 -5.56
N GLU A 286 -17.07 -22.31 -6.15
CA GLU A 286 -17.31 -23.74 -5.90
C GLU A 286 -16.09 -24.59 -6.21
N LYS A 287 -15.45 -24.36 -7.37
CA LYS A 287 -14.19 -25.04 -7.75
C LYS A 287 -13.07 -24.77 -6.73
N GLN A 288 -12.99 -23.58 -6.14
CA GLN A 288 -12.01 -23.28 -5.09
C GLN A 288 -12.32 -24.02 -3.79
N GLN A 289 -13.59 -24.01 -3.37
CA GLN A 289 -14.04 -24.70 -2.16
C GLN A 289 -13.80 -26.21 -2.24
N GLU A 290 -14.08 -26.83 -3.40
CA GLU A 290 -13.79 -28.26 -3.61
C GLU A 290 -12.30 -28.60 -3.55
N LYS A 291 -11.45 -27.76 -4.14
CA LYS A 291 -9.98 -27.93 -4.06
C LYS A 291 -9.49 -27.81 -2.62
N SER A 292 -10.04 -26.87 -1.85
CA SER A 292 -9.71 -26.69 -0.42
C SER A 292 -10.09 -27.90 0.42
N LYS A 293 -11.17 -28.61 0.10
CA LYS A 293 -11.58 -29.83 0.82
C LYS A 293 -10.60 -30.99 0.60
N LYS A 294 -9.95 -31.06 -0.57
CA LYS A 294 -9.04 -32.16 -0.95
C LYS A 294 -7.61 -32.00 -0.42
N TRP A 295 -7.15 -30.78 -0.12
CA TRP A 295 -5.78 -30.49 0.31
C TRP A 295 -5.77 -30.01 1.76
N SER A 296 -5.70 -30.97 2.69
CA SER A 296 -5.83 -30.72 4.13
C SER A 296 -4.61 -30.01 4.73
N LEU A 297 -4.89 -29.08 5.64
CA LEU A 297 -4.03 -28.36 6.59
C LEU A 297 -3.29 -27.08 6.17
N PHE A 298 -2.85 -26.87 4.93
CA PHE A 298 -2.03 -25.66 4.60
C PHE A 298 -2.44 -24.91 3.33
N HIS A 299 -3.60 -25.22 2.76
CA HIS A 299 -4.01 -24.65 1.47
C HIS A 299 -4.89 -23.40 1.56
N ARG A 300 -4.55 -22.52 0.62
CA ARG A 300 -4.66 -21.08 0.58
C ARG A 300 -5.99 -20.70 -0.06
N ARG A 301 -7.02 -20.39 0.74
CA ARG A 301 -8.29 -19.86 0.22
C ARG A 301 -8.02 -18.54 -0.49
N LYS A 302 -8.37 -18.45 -1.77
CA LYS A 302 -8.34 -17.20 -2.55
C LYS A 302 -9.76 -16.67 -2.78
N ASP A 303 -10.71 -17.13 -1.98
CA ASP A 303 -12.11 -16.69 -1.97
C ASP A 303 -12.19 -15.16 -1.79
N PHE A 304 -11.25 -14.59 -1.02
CA PHE A 304 -11.15 -13.14 -0.80
C PHE A 304 -11.01 -12.31 -2.09
N ILE A 305 -10.51 -12.89 -3.19
CA ILE A 305 -10.44 -12.17 -4.48
C ILE A 305 -11.84 -12.02 -5.07
N ILE A 306 -12.68 -13.06 -4.97
CA ILE A 306 -14.07 -13.03 -5.42
C ILE A 306 -14.89 -12.11 -4.50
N ASP A 307 -14.70 -12.21 -3.18
CA ASP A 307 -15.34 -11.30 -2.22
C ASP A 307 -15.00 -9.84 -2.53
N GLY A 308 -13.74 -9.56 -2.88
CA GLY A 308 -13.31 -8.23 -3.31
C GLY A 308 -13.93 -7.76 -4.63
N VAL A 309 -14.26 -8.66 -5.57
CA VAL A 309 -15.02 -8.28 -6.79
C VAL A 309 -16.40 -7.79 -6.41
N TYR A 310 -17.12 -8.55 -5.58
CA TYR A 310 -18.46 -8.16 -5.13
C TYR A 310 -18.43 -6.83 -4.38
N GLU A 311 -17.44 -6.65 -3.50
CA GLU A 311 -17.25 -5.40 -2.79
C GLU A 311 -16.93 -4.23 -3.73
N LEU A 312 -16.00 -4.38 -4.66
CA LEU A 312 -15.68 -3.32 -5.62
C LEU A 312 -16.90 -2.95 -6.46
N ARG A 313 -17.75 -3.91 -6.85
CA ARG A 313 -19.03 -3.66 -7.52
C ARG A 313 -19.98 -2.84 -6.65
N GLN A 314 -20.12 -3.19 -5.38
CA GLN A 314 -20.96 -2.44 -4.44
C GLN A 314 -20.46 -1.00 -4.24
N LEU A 315 -19.15 -0.81 -4.10
CA LEU A 315 -18.54 0.52 -3.98
C LEU A 315 -18.68 1.31 -5.28
N ALA A 316 -18.48 0.68 -6.43
CA ALA A 316 -18.66 1.32 -7.73
C ALA A 316 -20.11 1.74 -7.99
N ALA A 317 -21.10 0.98 -7.48
CA ALA A 317 -22.50 1.39 -7.54
C ALA A 317 -22.79 2.64 -6.68
N GLN A 318 -22.05 2.86 -5.60
CA GLN A 318 -22.14 4.09 -4.80
C GLN A 318 -21.46 5.28 -5.50
N ILE A 319 -20.34 5.04 -6.18
CA ILE A 319 -19.58 6.09 -6.88
C ILE A 319 -20.27 6.50 -8.19
N TRP A 320 -20.85 5.54 -8.92
CA TRP A 320 -21.48 5.74 -10.22
C TRP A 320 -22.91 5.14 -10.24
N PRO A 321 -23.87 5.74 -9.52
CA PRO A 321 -25.22 5.19 -9.36
C PRO A 321 -26.03 5.10 -10.66
N GLU A 322 -25.76 5.99 -11.62
CA GLU A 322 -26.48 6.05 -12.90
C GLU A 322 -25.96 5.08 -13.97
N GLU A 323 -24.77 4.49 -13.74
CA GLU A 323 -24.14 3.59 -14.71
C GLU A 323 -24.61 2.15 -14.53
N ASP A 324 -24.68 1.37 -15.60
CA ASP A 324 -24.93 -0.07 -15.51
C ASP A 324 -23.70 -0.83 -14.97
N ASP A 325 -23.91 -2.08 -14.55
CA ASP A 325 -22.86 -2.90 -13.93
C ASP A 325 -21.67 -3.19 -14.86
N GLN A 326 -21.91 -3.34 -16.17
CA GLN A 326 -20.83 -3.55 -17.13
C GLN A 326 -19.95 -2.31 -17.24
N THR A 327 -20.58 -1.13 -17.33
CA THR A 327 -19.89 0.16 -17.37
C THR A 327 -19.10 0.40 -16.08
N ARG A 328 -19.67 0.11 -14.91
CA ARG A 328 -18.96 0.17 -13.62
C ARG A 328 -17.75 -0.77 -13.59
N ASN A 329 -17.91 -2.03 -14.00
CA ASN A 329 -16.81 -2.99 -14.07
C ASN A 329 -15.67 -2.49 -14.98
N ASN A 330 -16.01 -1.91 -16.14
CA ASN A 330 -15.04 -1.33 -17.05
C ASN A 330 -14.30 -0.15 -16.41
N LYS A 331 -14.98 0.73 -15.68
CA LYS A 331 -14.36 1.84 -14.94
C LYS A 331 -13.42 1.35 -13.83
N ILE A 332 -13.82 0.33 -13.06
CA ILE A 332 -12.94 -0.31 -12.06
C ILE A 332 -11.67 -0.82 -12.74
N VAL A 333 -11.81 -1.62 -13.81
CA VAL A 333 -10.67 -2.19 -14.55
C VAL A 333 -9.75 -1.09 -15.10
N ALA A 334 -10.32 -0.02 -15.64
CA ALA A 334 -9.55 1.13 -16.14
C ALA A 334 -8.77 1.83 -15.03
N PHE A 335 -9.38 2.06 -13.86
CA PHE A 335 -8.70 2.60 -12.69
C PHE A 335 -7.55 1.69 -12.26
N LEU A 336 -7.81 0.38 -12.12
CA LEU A 336 -6.81 -0.58 -11.67
C LEU A 336 -5.57 -0.60 -12.58
N LYS A 337 -5.76 -0.60 -13.90
CA LYS A 337 -4.66 -0.59 -14.89
C LYS A 337 -3.82 0.69 -14.86
N ALA A 338 -4.45 1.83 -14.58
CA ALA A 338 -3.79 3.13 -14.65
C ALA A 338 -3.17 3.57 -13.31
N LYS A 339 -3.79 3.19 -12.18
CA LYS A 339 -3.54 3.79 -10.86
C LYS A 339 -2.98 2.84 -9.81
N ILE A 340 -2.81 1.57 -10.11
CA ILE A 340 -2.19 0.59 -9.20
C ILE A 340 -0.76 0.29 -9.68
N HIS A 341 0.22 0.59 -8.83
CA HIS A 341 1.64 0.51 -9.15
C HIS A 341 2.36 -0.51 -8.27
N PHE A 342 3.28 -1.25 -8.88
CA PHE A 342 4.04 -2.33 -8.25
C PHE A 342 5.53 -2.00 -8.33
N PRO A 343 6.05 -1.22 -7.37
CA PRO A 343 7.40 -0.71 -7.48
C PRO A 343 8.42 -1.86 -7.51
N LEU A 344 9.37 -1.77 -8.44
CA LEU A 344 10.54 -2.63 -8.46
C LEU A 344 11.53 -2.21 -7.36
N ILE A 345 12.40 -3.15 -6.97
CA ILE A 345 13.46 -2.83 -6.01
C ILE A 345 14.40 -1.79 -6.61
N ASN A 346 14.68 -0.72 -5.86
CA ASN A 346 15.48 0.45 -6.26
C ASN A 346 14.85 1.31 -7.38
N GLU A 347 13.56 1.14 -7.65
CA GLU A 347 12.85 2.04 -8.56
C GLU A 347 12.74 3.43 -7.97
N LYS A 348 12.96 4.44 -8.81
CA LYS A 348 12.73 5.84 -8.47
C LYS A 348 11.43 6.27 -9.14
N LEU A 349 10.42 6.54 -8.33
CA LEU A 349 9.14 7.04 -8.80
C LEU A 349 8.99 8.51 -8.41
N SER A 350 8.66 9.35 -9.39
CA SER A 350 8.13 10.68 -9.12
C SER A 350 6.62 10.60 -8.85
N SER A 351 6.06 11.66 -8.27
CA SER A 351 4.61 11.78 -8.14
C SER A 351 3.91 11.76 -9.49
N GLU A 352 4.52 12.34 -10.53
CA GLU A 352 3.96 12.35 -11.88
C GLU A 352 3.90 10.95 -12.49
N ASP A 353 4.88 10.09 -12.21
CA ASP A 353 4.89 8.71 -12.71
C ASP A 353 3.65 7.92 -12.24
N CYS A 354 3.16 8.22 -11.03
CA CYS A 354 1.96 7.60 -10.47
C CYS A 354 0.66 7.99 -11.21
N PHE A 355 0.68 9.10 -11.97
CA PHE A 355 -0.48 9.63 -12.68
C PHE A 355 -0.28 9.75 -14.19
N LYS A 356 0.88 9.34 -14.69
CA LYS A 356 1.25 9.43 -16.10
C LYS A 356 0.23 8.77 -17.02
N PHE A 357 -0.35 7.65 -16.57
CA PHE A 357 -1.31 6.87 -17.33
C PHE A 357 -2.74 7.36 -17.05
N GLN A 358 -3.47 7.59 -18.13
CA GLN A 358 -4.88 7.93 -18.12
C GLN A 358 -5.74 6.68 -17.94
N LEU A 359 -6.99 6.87 -17.53
CA LEU A 359 -7.96 5.77 -17.47
C LEU A 359 -8.11 5.16 -18.88
N GLY A 360 -7.85 3.85 -18.99
CA GLY A 360 -7.82 3.13 -20.27
C GLY A 360 -6.41 2.81 -20.77
N GLU A 361 -5.37 3.46 -20.22
CA GLU A 361 -3.97 3.12 -20.47
C GLU A 361 -3.44 2.13 -19.42
N GLN A 362 -2.40 1.38 -19.78
CA GLN A 362 -1.74 0.44 -18.87
C GLN A 362 -0.47 1.03 -18.28
N SER A 363 -0.35 1.02 -16.95
CA SER A 363 0.87 1.45 -16.27
C SER A 363 2.07 0.57 -16.62
N THR A 364 3.19 1.20 -16.96
CA THR A 364 4.49 0.52 -17.15
C THR A 364 5.21 0.22 -15.85
N ILE A 365 4.69 0.69 -14.71
CA ILE A 365 5.18 0.40 -13.35
C ILE A 365 4.63 -0.97 -12.87
N MET A 366 4.29 -1.84 -13.82
CA MET A 366 4.02 -3.26 -13.59
C MET A 366 5.29 -4.06 -13.91
N PRO A 367 5.76 -4.95 -13.04
CA PRO A 367 6.85 -5.86 -13.36
C PRO A 367 6.50 -6.71 -14.59
N ASP A 368 7.46 -6.93 -15.50
CA ASP A 368 7.31 -7.96 -16.52
C ASP A 368 7.26 -9.33 -15.83
N THR A 369 6.03 -9.81 -15.61
CA THR A 369 5.80 -11.11 -15.00
C THR A 369 6.02 -12.26 -15.98
N PHE A 370 6.41 -11.97 -17.23
CA PHE A 370 6.73 -12.99 -18.21
C PHE A 370 8.23 -13.27 -18.29
N PHE A 371 8.57 -14.50 -18.65
CA PHE A 371 9.90 -14.92 -19.05
C PHE A 371 9.76 -15.79 -20.29
N THR A 372 10.74 -15.75 -21.18
CA THR A 372 10.81 -16.66 -22.31
C THR A 372 11.56 -17.91 -21.84
N ASP A 373 10.90 -19.07 -21.91
CA ASP A 373 11.58 -20.31 -21.58
C ASP A 373 12.57 -20.72 -22.68
N LYS A 374 13.32 -21.80 -22.44
CA LYS A 374 14.29 -22.35 -23.39
C LYS A 374 13.68 -22.81 -24.73
N HIS A 375 12.35 -22.86 -24.83
CA HIS A 375 11.58 -23.21 -26.02
C HIS A 375 10.95 -21.97 -26.68
N SER A 376 11.43 -20.78 -26.36
CA SER A 376 10.90 -19.52 -26.88
C SER A 376 9.43 -19.26 -26.53
N THR A 377 8.89 -19.95 -25.51
CA THR A 377 7.52 -19.76 -25.07
C THR A 377 7.47 -18.70 -23.97
N ARG A 378 6.65 -17.67 -24.16
CA ARG A 378 6.42 -16.62 -23.16
C ARG A 378 5.56 -17.19 -22.02
N LYS A 379 6.17 -17.41 -20.85
CA LYS A 379 5.54 -18.00 -19.65
C LYS A 379 5.51 -17.00 -18.51
N ARG A 380 4.51 -17.11 -17.63
CA ARG A 380 4.40 -16.25 -16.43
C ARG A 380 5.26 -16.81 -15.29
N LYS A 381 6.09 -15.99 -14.64
CA LYS A 381 6.88 -16.35 -13.44
C LYS A 381 5.93 -16.86 -12.35
N GLY A 382 6.23 -18.05 -11.79
CA GLY A 382 5.44 -18.67 -10.71
C GLY A 382 4.23 -19.51 -11.18
N ALA A 383 3.97 -19.64 -12.47
CA ALA A 383 3.02 -20.63 -12.98
C ALA A 383 3.64 -22.04 -12.91
N LYS A 384 2.96 -23.00 -12.29
CA LYS A 384 3.29 -24.43 -12.50
C LYS A 384 3.19 -24.72 -14.00
N GLU A 385 4.07 -25.57 -14.50
CA GLU A 385 4.33 -25.88 -15.93
C GLU A 385 3.07 -26.18 -16.79
N ALA A 386 1.90 -26.36 -16.20
CA ALA A 386 0.64 -26.65 -16.88
C ALA A 386 -0.31 -25.44 -17.08
N VAL A 387 0.04 -24.22 -16.69
CA VAL A 387 -0.75 -23.02 -17.04
C VAL A 387 -0.06 -22.31 -18.21
N VAL A 388 -0.08 -22.99 -19.34
CA VAL A 388 0.42 -22.50 -20.62
C VAL A 388 -0.76 -21.84 -21.34
N VAL A 389 -0.62 -20.55 -21.62
CA VAL A 389 -1.35 -19.74 -22.61
C VAL A 389 -2.88 -19.80 -22.53
N VAL A 390 -3.47 -18.80 -21.87
CA VAL A 390 -4.73 -18.23 -22.36
C VAL A 390 -4.45 -16.75 -22.53
N ASP A 391 -4.39 -16.32 -23.78
CA ASP A 391 -4.25 -14.94 -24.20
C ASP A 391 -5.36 -14.11 -23.56
N ILE A 392 -4.98 -12.96 -22.98
CA ILE A 392 -5.95 -11.98 -22.45
C ILE A 392 -6.64 -11.24 -23.61
N ASP A 393 -6.21 -11.46 -24.86
CA ASP A 393 -6.75 -10.83 -26.06
C ASP A 393 -7.57 -11.76 -26.98
N ALA A 394 -7.80 -13.04 -26.62
CA ALA A 394 -8.40 -14.01 -27.54
C ALA A 394 -9.86 -14.46 -27.28
N ASP A 395 -10.45 -14.24 -26.10
CA ASP A 395 -11.82 -14.72 -25.82
C ASP A 395 -12.87 -13.59 -25.74
N ILE A 396 -12.76 -12.63 -26.65
CA ILE A 396 -13.92 -11.86 -27.14
C ILE A 396 -14.31 -12.47 -28.48
N ASN A 397 -14.85 -13.70 -28.47
CA ASN A 397 -15.82 -14.15 -29.46
C ASN A 397 -16.40 -15.54 -29.15
N LEU A 398 -17.71 -15.50 -28.85
CA LEU A 398 -18.78 -16.36 -29.36
C LEU A 398 -19.24 -17.62 -28.59
N SER A 399 -20.58 -17.62 -28.52
CA SER A 399 -21.59 -18.69 -28.40
C SER A 399 -21.77 -19.41 -27.07
#